data_AF-A0A4R6QGY7-F1
#
_entry.id   AF-A0A4R6QGY7-F1
#
_cell.length_a   1.000
_cell.length_b   1.000
_cell.length_c   1.000
_cell.angle_alpha   90.00
_cell.angle_beta   90.00
_cell.angle_gamma   90.00
#
_symmetry.space_group_name_H-M   'P 1'
#
loop_
_entity.id
_entity.type
_entity.pdbx_description
1 polymer ?
#
loop_
_entity_poly.entity_id
_entity_poly.type
_entity_poly.pdbx_seq_one_letter_code
_entity_poly.pdbx_strand_id
1 'polypeptide(L)'
;MLQRALHLNSTRAALNALLREDGRDPVLAHRLGLAPGAAMALCWLHQPLARRVGEGPAFMLGFDDSCAGRWLPTELRSALDGSPLPVRSLRGARHGLAQSWVRTENLSHNFLDGTLAAVLRRPSNPSRLLALTAGHVLGAGIGSASGDDIIFQYDGEDTSSFSGRLFDWQPNFEGLPADTRIDAALAEVSIAALAPLAARPADWPRGVAPTFADDRLRLRTRGREIGGDSPGFLSARLCVAGDLSKVYRLQDALCWRSAEATEAGDSGAPVWNDRDELVAIHAGAAPEGALLNAVAVPITPILDWAGAQLVRRGEPLLRQTMPRDSAVPLAPAAVSPAAPSGGPSSKAVTLARTMWGEARGEAGDGMAAVAHVVLNRVARQTYWGRDVIAVCQKPWQFSCWNRNDPNLPQLLRVDGSDARFRLALDLAGRLLAQPRPQREAADPTRRATHYHTCSLNPRPRWALGREPCARIGAHLFYNDIA
;
A
#
# COMPACT_ATOMS: atom_id res chain seq x y z
N MET A 1 -28.81 -0.51 -3.31
CA MET A 1 -27.52 -1.23 -3.09
C MET A 1 -26.37 -0.28 -2.88
N LEU A 2 -26.13 0.68 -3.79
CA LEU A 2 -25.02 1.65 -3.70
C LEU A 2 -25.02 2.45 -2.38
N GLN A 3 -26.17 2.95 -1.94
CA GLN A 3 -26.30 3.70 -0.70
C GLN A 3 -25.88 2.88 0.53
N ARG A 4 -26.40 1.65 0.69
CA ARG A 4 -25.99 0.74 1.79
C ARG A 4 -24.48 0.46 1.76
N ALA A 5 -23.89 0.26 0.59
CA ALA A 5 -22.45 0.05 0.47
C ALA A 5 -21.65 1.27 0.96
N LEU A 6 -22.12 2.49 0.69
CA LEU A 6 -21.52 3.71 1.24
C LEU A 6 -21.60 3.76 2.77
N HIS A 7 -22.77 3.46 3.37
CA HIS A 7 -22.92 3.40 4.83
C HIS A 7 -21.98 2.36 5.46
N LEU A 8 -21.87 1.17 4.89
CA LEU A 8 -20.98 0.12 5.39
C LEU A 8 -19.51 0.55 5.26
N ASN A 9 -19.11 1.08 4.10
CA ASN A 9 -17.73 1.50 3.87
C ASN A 9 -17.32 2.68 4.75
N SER A 10 -18.18 3.69 4.94
CA SER A 10 -17.89 4.83 5.82
C SER A 10 -17.79 4.40 7.28
N THR A 11 -18.69 3.52 7.73
CA THR A 11 -18.69 3.02 9.12
C THR A 11 -17.50 2.11 9.37
N ARG A 12 -17.12 1.24 8.42
CA ARG A 12 -15.89 0.44 8.50
C ARG A 12 -14.65 1.32 8.58
N ALA A 13 -14.55 2.37 7.76
CA ALA A 13 -13.44 3.30 7.80
C ALA A 13 -13.33 4.02 9.16
N ALA A 14 -14.46 4.41 9.74
CA ALA A 14 -14.54 5.00 11.08
C ALA A 14 -14.13 4.00 12.17
N LEU A 15 -14.62 2.76 12.14
CA LEU A 15 -14.20 1.71 13.08
C LEU A 15 -12.71 1.37 12.94
N ASN A 16 -12.17 1.35 11.71
CA ASN A 16 -10.73 1.19 11.47
C ASN A 16 -9.91 2.33 12.09
N ALA A 17 -10.39 3.57 11.99
CA ALA A 17 -9.74 4.70 12.66
C ALA A 17 -9.77 4.54 14.18
N LEU A 18 -10.90 4.12 14.73
CA LEU A 18 -11.03 3.85 16.17
C LEU A 18 -10.08 2.74 16.64
N LEU A 19 -9.93 1.66 15.86
CA LEU A 19 -8.97 0.58 16.14
C LEU A 19 -7.51 1.04 16.09
N ARG A 20 -7.15 1.94 15.17
CA ARG A 20 -5.79 2.52 15.11
C ARG A 20 -5.46 3.34 16.34
N GLU A 21 -6.44 4.10 16.83
CA GLU A 21 -6.28 4.96 18.00
C GLU A 21 -6.57 4.24 19.33
N ASP A 22 -6.69 2.91 19.31
CA ASP A 22 -6.99 2.09 20.48
C ASP A 22 -8.23 2.58 21.26
N GLY A 23 -9.24 3.03 20.51
CA GLY A 23 -10.49 3.54 21.06
C GLY A 23 -10.40 4.91 21.73
N ARG A 24 -9.27 5.64 21.57
CA ARG A 24 -9.02 6.91 22.27
C ARG A 24 -9.63 8.16 21.60
N ASP A 25 -10.46 7.97 20.57
CA ASP A 25 -11.28 9.04 19.99
C ASP A 25 -12.72 8.99 20.53
N PRO A 26 -13.05 9.75 21.59
CA PRO A 26 -14.39 9.77 22.17
C PRO A 26 -15.42 10.40 21.23
N VAL A 27 -15.01 11.30 20.33
CA VAL A 27 -15.90 11.96 19.37
C VAL A 27 -16.34 10.96 18.31
N LEU A 28 -15.40 10.18 17.79
CA LEU A 28 -15.69 9.14 16.82
C LEU A 28 -16.47 7.98 17.44
N ALA A 29 -16.11 7.54 18.65
CA ALA A 29 -16.88 6.54 19.39
C ALA A 29 -18.34 6.98 19.57
N HIS A 30 -18.57 8.21 20.02
CA HIS A 30 -19.91 8.76 20.18
C HIS A 30 -20.68 8.81 18.85
N ARG A 31 -20.02 9.24 17.76
CA ARG A 31 -20.61 9.29 16.41
C ARG A 31 -21.06 7.92 15.92
N LEU A 32 -20.34 6.86 16.28
CA LEU A 32 -20.67 5.48 15.97
C LEU A 32 -21.71 4.86 16.93
N GLY A 33 -22.12 5.59 17.97
CA GLY A 33 -23.01 5.06 19.01
C GLY A 33 -22.34 4.10 19.98
N LEU A 34 -21.00 4.11 20.07
CA LEU A 34 -20.24 3.27 20.99
C LEU A 34 -20.05 3.99 22.35
N ALA A 35 -20.27 3.26 23.43
CA ALA A 35 -19.85 3.72 24.75
C ALA A 35 -18.31 3.85 24.79
N PRO A 36 -17.73 4.83 25.50
CA PRO A 36 -16.28 5.00 25.58
C PRO A 36 -15.54 3.74 26.03
N GLY A 37 -16.08 3.01 27.02
CA GLY A 37 -15.50 1.75 27.49
C GLY A 37 -15.55 0.63 26.43
N ALA A 38 -16.58 0.59 25.58
CA ALA A 38 -16.64 -0.35 24.46
C ALA A 38 -15.65 0.02 23.35
N ALA A 39 -15.50 1.32 23.06
CA ALA A 39 -14.52 1.80 22.08
C ALA A 39 -13.09 1.42 22.47
N MET A 40 -12.71 1.62 23.74
CA MET A 40 -11.39 1.25 24.27
C MET A 40 -11.14 -0.26 24.28
N ALA A 41 -12.20 -1.06 24.42
CA ALA A 41 -12.11 -2.52 24.47
C ALA A 41 -12.28 -3.20 23.10
N LEU A 42 -12.53 -2.43 22.03
CA LEU A 42 -12.71 -2.95 20.68
C LEU A 42 -11.37 -3.52 20.17
N CYS A 43 -11.35 -4.81 19.84
CA CYS A 43 -10.13 -5.53 19.44
C CYS A 43 -10.08 -5.81 17.93
N TRP A 44 -11.23 -6.15 17.36
CA TRP A 44 -11.35 -6.47 15.93
C TRP A 44 -12.76 -6.19 15.42
N LEU A 45 -12.88 -6.01 14.11
CA LEU A 45 -14.16 -5.92 13.41
C LEU A 45 -14.17 -6.86 12.21
N HIS A 46 -15.31 -7.48 11.97
CA HIS A 46 -15.60 -8.25 10.77
C HIS A 46 -16.85 -7.67 10.08
N GLN A 47 -16.73 -7.35 8.79
CA GLN A 47 -17.84 -6.95 7.92
C GLN A 47 -18.14 -8.11 6.95
N PRO A 48 -19.25 -8.84 7.13
CA PRO A 48 -19.65 -9.89 6.19
C PRO A 48 -19.91 -9.35 4.79
N LEU A 49 -19.54 -10.11 3.75
CA LEU A 49 -20.08 -9.87 2.41
C LEU A 49 -21.48 -10.50 2.35
N ALA A 50 -22.52 -9.67 2.49
CA ALA A 50 -23.89 -10.15 2.47
C ALA A 50 -24.32 -10.57 1.06
N ARG A 51 -24.89 -11.78 0.93
CA ARG A 51 -25.50 -12.29 -0.31
C ARG A 51 -26.73 -11.46 -0.71
N ARG A 52 -27.49 -10.98 0.28
CA ARG A 52 -28.68 -10.15 0.08
C ARG A 52 -28.69 -8.94 0.99
N VAL A 53 -29.28 -7.85 0.50
CA VAL A 53 -29.54 -6.65 1.29
C VAL A 53 -30.51 -6.99 2.41
N GLY A 54 -30.05 -6.94 3.66
CA GLY A 54 -30.89 -7.11 4.86
C GLY A 54 -30.60 -8.38 5.64
N GLU A 55 -29.72 -9.24 5.11
CA GLU A 55 -29.37 -10.50 5.72
C GLU A 55 -28.23 -10.34 6.73
N GLY A 56 -28.46 -10.75 7.98
CA GLY A 56 -27.46 -10.76 9.03
C GLY A 56 -27.04 -9.39 9.58
N PRO A 57 -26.11 -9.36 10.56
CA PRO A 57 -25.55 -8.13 11.09
C PRO A 57 -24.70 -7.41 10.04
N ALA A 58 -24.70 -6.08 10.07
CA ALA A 58 -23.81 -5.25 9.26
C ALA A 58 -22.34 -5.42 9.66
N PHE A 59 -22.08 -5.59 10.96
CA PHE A 59 -20.76 -5.85 11.51
C PHE A 59 -20.81 -6.88 12.64
N MET A 60 -19.73 -7.62 12.78
CA MET A 60 -19.40 -8.39 13.95
C MET A 60 -18.22 -7.71 14.66
N LEU A 61 -18.35 -7.46 15.96
CA LEU A 61 -17.34 -6.70 16.73
C LEU A 61 -16.83 -7.56 17.88
N GLY A 62 -15.51 -7.65 18.01
CA GLY A 62 -14.84 -8.34 19.10
C GLY A 62 -14.39 -7.39 20.19
N PHE A 63 -14.73 -7.71 21.43
CA PHE A 63 -14.33 -6.96 22.60
C PHE A 63 -13.57 -7.82 23.60
N ASP A 64 -12.56 -7.24 24.24
CA ASP A 64 -11.87 -7.90 25.34
C ASP A 64 -12.68 -7.85 26.65
N ASP A 65 -12.15 -8.49 27.68
CA ASP A 65 -12.81 -8.65 28.97
C ASP A 65 -13.00 -7.34 29.75
N SER A 66 -12.34 -6.25 29.35
CA SER A 66 -12.55 -4.93 29.96
C SER A 66 -13.89 -4.31 29.53
N CYS A 67 -14.52 -4.81 28.47
CA CYS A 67 -15.83 -4.33 28.03
C CYS A 67 -16.96 -4.87 28.92
N ALA A 68 -17.54 -4.02 29.77
CA ALA A 68 -18.72 -4.42 30.55
C ALA A 68 -19.87 -4.86 29.62
N GLY A 69 -20.61 -5.91 30.00
CA GLY A 69 -21.67 -6.46 29.14
C GLY A 69 -22.73 -5.44 28.70
N ARG A 70 -23.06 -4.48 29.58
CA ARG A 70 -23.97 -3.36 29.30
C ARG A 70 -23.47 -2.37 28.23
N TRP A 71 -22.18 -2.42 27.87
CA TRP A 71 -21.58 -1.58 26.86
C TRP A 71 -21.48 -2.26 25.50
N LEU A 72 -21.77 -3.57 25.41
CA LEU A 72 -21.75 -4.29 24.14
C LEU A 72 -22.87 -3.76 23.23
N PRO A 73 -22.55 -3.20 22.06
CA PRO A 73 -23.56 -2.67 21.16
C PRO A 73 -24.33 -3.81 20.48
N THR A 74 -25.63 -3.60 20.27
CA THR A 74 -26.45 -4.39 19.33
C THR A 74 -26.66 -3.65 18.02
N GLU A 75 -26.34 -2.35 17.98
CA GLU A 75 -26.45 -1.49 16.81
C GLU A 75 -25.33 -0.43 16.83
N LEU A 76 -24.84 -0.07 15.65
CA LEU A 76 -23.99 1.10 15.41
C LEU A 76 -24.79 2.19 14.69
N ARG A 77 -24.32 3.43 14.81
CA ARG A 77 -24.77 4.55 13.97
C ARG A 77 -23.86 4.65 12.75
N SER A 78 -24.46 4.78 11.56
CA SER A 78 -23.71 4.99 10.34
C SER A 78 -22.86 6.25 10.44
N ALA A 79 -21.58 6.15 10.09
CA ALA A 79 -20.70 7.31 10.07
C ALA A 79 -21.09 8.38 9.02
N LEU A 80 -21.98 8.03 8.08
CA LEU A 80 -22.44 8.92 7.01
C LEU A 80 -23.56 9.87 7.48
N ASP A 81 -24.60 9.34 8.11
CA ASP A 81 -25.82 10.09 8.46
C ASP A 81 -26.45 9.66 9.81
N GLY A 82 -25.80 8.75 10.54
CA GLY A 82 -26.30 8.24 11.81
C GLY A 82 -27.37 7.16 11.71
N SER A 83 -27.73 6.70 10.51
CA SER A 83 -28.70 5.62 10.31
C SER A 83 -28.28 4.33 11.04
N PRO A 84 -29.24 3.55 11.57
CA PRO A 84 -28.94 2.35 12.35
C PRO A 84 -28.32 1.23 11.51
N LEU A 85 -27.29 0.59 12.05
CA LEU A 85 -26.61 -0.56 11.46
C LEU A 85 -26.54 -1.70 12.48
N PRO A 86 -27.25 -2.82 12.28
CA PRO A 86 -27.28 -3.91 13.25
C PRO A 86 -25.88 -4.52 13.41
N VAL A 87 -25.48 -4.83 14.64
CA VAL A 87 -24.20 -5.48 14.90
C VAL A 87 -24.33 -6.67 15.84
N ARG A 88 -23.41 -7.62 15.68
CA ARG A 88 -23.24 -8.73 16.61
C ARG A 88 -21.96 -8.54 17.41
N SER A 89 -22.11 -8.34 18.71
CA SER A 89 -20.98 -8.25 19.62
C SER A 89 -20.55 -9.63 20.10
N LEU A 90 -19.23 -9.86 20.14
CA LEU A 90 -18.61 -11.10 20.59
C LEU A 90 -17.53 -10.77 21.63
N ARG A 91 -17.39 -11.66 22.60
CA ARG A 91 -16.23 -11.69 23.50
C ARG A 91 -15.14 -12.51 22.81
N GLY A 92 -13.91 -12.04 22.82
CA GLY A 92 -12.84 -12.76 22.13
C GLY A 92 -11.45 -12.21 22.44
N ALA A 93 -10.44 -13.00 22.08
CA ALA A 93 -9.04 -12.69 22.31
C ALA A 93 -8.62 -11.36 21.65
N ARG A 94 -7.66 -10.67 22.27
CA ARG A 94 -7.16 -9.35 21.84
C ARG A 94 -6.45 -9.38 20.47
N HIS A 95 -5.93 -10.54 20.05
CA HIS A 95 -5.07 -10.68 18.87
C HIS A 95 -5.37 -11.97 18.10
N GLY A 96 -5.20 -11.95 16.78
CA GLY A 96 -5.07 -13.13 15.93
C GLY A 96 -3.59 -13.54 15.77
N LEU A 97 -3.33 -14.67 15.13
CA LEU A 97 -1.97 -15.20 14.95
C LEU A 97 -1.61 -15.22 13.46
N ALA A 98 -0.56 -14.52 13.08
CA ALA A 98 0.09 -14.71 11.78
C ALA A 98 0.96 -15.97 11.86
N GLN A 99 0.59 -17.03 11.15
CA GLN A 99 1.17 -18.38 11.34
C GLN A 99 2.25 -18.68 10.30
N SER A 100 3.44 -19.18 10.68
CA SER A 100 4.55 -19.46 9.75
C SER A 100 5.32 -20.73 10.12
N TRP A 101 5.52 -21.68 9.17
CA TRP A 101 6.37 -22.88 9.26
C TRP A 101 6.43 -23.67 7.92
N VAL A 102 7.60 -24.02 7.37
CA VAL A 102 7.95 -24.52 5.99
C VAL A 102 8.71 -23.53 5.05
N ARG A 103 10.00 -23.83 4.84
CA ARG A 103 11.15 -22.98 4.47
C ARG A 103 11.04 -22.05 3.26
N THR A 104 10.92 -20.76 3.57
CA THR A 104 11.56 -19.67 2.84
C THR A 104 12.66 -19.12 3.74
N GLU A 105 13.93 -19.30 3.39
CA GLU A 105 15.04 -18.87 4.25
C GLU A 105 15.56 -17.51 3.75
N ASN A 106 15.53 -16.50 4.62
CA ASN A 106 16.44 -15.36 4.49
C ASN A 106 17.81 -15.83 4.97
N LEU A 107 18.69 -16.21 4.02
CA LEU A 107 20.00 -16.78 4.32
C LEU A 107 20.90 -15.82 5.12
N SER A 108 20.64 -14.51 5.05
CA SER A 108 21.37 -13.50 5.80
C SER A 108 21.01 -13.48 7.29
N HIS A 109 19.80 -13.92 7.67
CA HIS A 109 19.24 -13.65 9.01
C HIS A 109 18.50 -14.81 9.69
N ASN A 110 18.43 -16.01 9.09
CA ASN A 110 17.83 -17.22 9.69
C ASN A 110 16.44 -17.01 10.32
N PHE A 111 15.49 -16.46 9.54
CA PHE A 111 14.10 -16.29 9.97
C PHE A 111 13.09 -16.99 9.04
N LEU A 112 11.86 -17.04 9.55
CA LEU A 112 10.74 -17.95 9.27
C LEU A 112 10.30 -18.08 7.80
N ASP A 113 9.43 -19.09 7.68
CA ASP A 113 9.12 -19.92 6.55
C ASP A 113 7.80 -19.51 5.84
N GLY A 114 7.76 -19.39 4.51
CA GLY A 114 6.57 -18.94 3.76
C GLY A 114 6.38 -19.58 2.38
N THR A 115 5.18 -19.43 1.81
CA THR A 115 4.77 -20.02 0.52
C THR A 115 4.81 -19.00 -0.62
N LEU A 116 5.23 -19.41 -1.82
CA LEU A 116 5.14 -18.58 -3.02
C LEU A 116 3.67 -18.40 -3.42
N ALA A 117 3.18 -17.17 -3.37
CA ALA A 117 1.82 -16.83 -3.78
C ALA A 117 1.66 -16.78 -5.30
N ALA A 118 2.57 -16.03 -5.93
CA ALA A 118 2.49 -15.70 -7.34
C ALA A 118 3.82 -15.14 -7.84
N VAL A 119 3.96 -15.13 -9.16
CA VAL A 119 5.00 -14.36 -9.84
C VAL A 119 4.36 -13.12 -10.45
N LEU A 120 4.97 -11.97 -10.20
CA LEU A 120 4.56 -10.68 -10.72
C LEU A 120 5.59 -10.16 -11.70
N ARG A 121 5.15 -9.25 -12.57
CA ARG A 121 5.98 -8.55 -13.54
C ARG A 121 5.72 -7.06 -13.43
N ARG A 122 6.79 -6.27 -13.31
CA ARG A 122 6.68 -4.82 -13.43
C ARG A 122 6.67 -4.43 -14.91
N PRO A 123 5.66 -3.66 -15.39
CA PRO A 123 5.64 -3.19 -16.78
C PRO A 123 6.89 -2.37 -17.16
N SER A 124 7.49 -1.68 -16.19
CA SER A 124 8.71 -0.87 -16.38
C SER A 124 9.99 -1.69 -16.56
N ASN A 125 10.00 -2.97 -16.15
CA ASN A 125 11.16 -3.85 -16.29
C ASN A 125 10.68 -5.31 -16.50
N PRO A 126 10.20 -5.65 -17.70
CA PRO A 126 9.55 -6.93 -17.95
C PRO A 126 10.50 -8.13 -17.86
N SER A 127 11.83 -7.92 -17.85
CA SER A 127 12.84 -8.97 -17.69
C SER A 127 13.16 -9.29 -16.23
N ARG A 128 12.75 -8.45 -15.27
CA ARG A 128 12.82 -8.73 -13.83
C ARG A 128 11.45 -9.14 -13.30
N LEU A 129 11.37 -10.38 -12.84
CA LEU A 129 10.19 -10.94 -12.21
C LEU A 129 10.28 -10.79 -10.70
N LEU A 130 9.13 -10.73 -10.05
CA LEU A 130 9.01 -10.63 -8.60
C LEU A 130 8.28 -11.88 -8.09
N ALA A 131 8.85 -12.59 -7.14
CA ALA A 131 8.14 -13.58 -6.35
C ALA A 131 7.39 -12.88 -5.22
N LEU A 132 6.11 -13.19 -5.06
CA LEU A 132 5.24 -12.65 -4.02
C LEU A 132 5.04 -13.69 -2.91
N THR A 133 5.18 -13.27 -1.65
CA THR A 133 4.85 -14.05 -0.45
C THR A 133 4.36 -13.13 0.68
N ALA A 134 4.11 -13.68 1.87
CA ALA A 134 3.69 -12.90 3.04
C ALA A 134 4.83 -12.02 3.58
N GLY A 135 4.49 -10.81 4.02
CA GLY A 135 5.45 -9.80 4.43
C GLY A 135 6.04 -10.05 5.80
N HIS A 136 5.21 -10.46 6.76
CA HIS A 136 5.66 -10.80 8.11
C HIS A 136 6.68 -11.95 8.13
N VAL A 137 6.63 -12.85 7.14
CA VAL A 137 7.59 -13.95 7.01
C VAL A 137 9.01 -13.41 6.77
N LEU A 138 9.17 -12.49 5.81
CA LEU A 138 10.49 -11.97 5.43
C LEU A 138 10.90 -10.70 6.19
N GLY A 139 9.92 -9.90 6.58
CA GLY A 139 10.10 -8.58 7.16
C GLY A 139 10.18 -8.54 8.68
N ALA A 140 9.68 -9.57 9.39
CA ALA A 140 9.73 -9.60 10.84
C ALA A 140 11.12 -9.99 11.39
N GLY A 141 12.09 -10.34 10.54
CA GLY A 141 13.46 -10.62 10.95
C GLY A 141 14.14 -9.39 11.53
N ILE A 142 15.00 -9.57 12.55
CA ILE A 142 15.84 -8.47 13.02
C ILE A 142 16.84 -8.14 11.91
N GLY A 143 16.79 -6.92 11.39
CA GLY A 143 17.76 -6.44 10.41
C GLY A 143 17.48 -6.81 8.96
N SER A 144 16.29 -7.36 8.63
CA SER A 144 15.90 -7.60 7.24
C SER A 144 16.11 -6.36 6.38
N ALA A 145 16.78 -6.52 5.24
CA ALA A 145 17.19 -5.45 4.36
C ALA A 145 16.87 -5.76 2.90
N SER A 146 16.62 -4.71 2.11
CA SER A 146 16.57 -4.86 0.66
C SER A 146 17.90 -5.40 0.16
N GLY A 147 17.85 -6.47 -0.63
CA GLY A 147 19.01 -7.18 -1.16
C GLY A 147 19.28 -8.52 -0.49
N ASP A 148 18.61 -8.82 0.63
CA ASP A 148 18.75 -10.11 1.32
C ASP A 148 18.44 -11.30 0.41
N ASP A 149 19.24 -12.36 0.53
CA ASP A 149 19.05 -13.57 -0.26
C ASP A 149 17.89 -14.40 0.30
N ILE A 150 16.91 -14.66 -0.56
CA ILE A 150 15.68 -15.40 -0.25
C ILE A 150 15.68 -16.72 -1.02
N ILE A 151 15.42 -17.83 -0.35
CA ILE A 151 15.20 -19.14 -1.00
C ILE A 151 13.72 -19.48 -1.01
N PHE A 152 13.16 -19.79 -2.17
CA PHE A 152 11.82 -20.36 -2.32
C PHE A 152 11.92 -21.86 -2.60
N GLN A 153 11.20 -22.70 -1.86
CA GLN A 153 11.18 -24.16 -2.04
C GLN A 153 9.90 -24.62 -2.74
N TYR A 154 10.01 -25.66 -3.58
CA TYR A 154 8.87 -26.26 -4.26
C TYR A 154 8.34 -27.50 -3.52
N ASP A 155 7.12 -27.91 -3.87
CA ASP A 155 6.53 -29.19 -3.46
C ASP A 155 7.11 -30.35 -4.27
N GLY A 156 7.68 -31.34 -3.57
CA GLY A 156 8.12 -32.64 -4.09
C GLY A 156 9.10 -33.36 -3.16
N GLU A 157 9.36 -34.66 -3.42
CA GLU A 157 10.48 -35.42 -2.82
C GLU A 157 11.85 -34.87 -3.28
N ASP A 158 11.86 -34.18 -4.42
CA ASP A 158 13.01 -33.45 -4.94
C ASP A 158 13.10 -32.07 -4.28
N THR A 159 14.24 -31.81 -3.63
CA THR A 159 14.61 -30.58 -2.90
C THR A 159 14.81 -29.36 -3.81
N SER A 160 14.06 -29.27 -4.90
CA SER A 160 14.15 -28.18 -5.84
C SER A 160 13.74 -26.86 -5.16
N SER A 161 14.64 -25.88 -5.27
CA SER A 161 14.46 -24.53 -4.74
C SER A 161 15.01 -23.53 -5.72
N PHE A 162 14.59 -22.27 -5.59
CA PHE A 162 15.13 -21.19 -6.38
C PHE A 162 15.37 -19.96 -5.51
N SER A 163 16.39 -19.17 -5.85
CA SER A 163 16.73 -17.97 -5.10
C SER A 163 16.16 -16.71 -5.72
N GLY A 164 15.91 -15.73 -4.85
CA GLY A 164 15.60 -14.35 -5.18
C GLY A 164 16.28 -13.40 -4.21
N ARG A 165 16.11 -12.09 -4.44
CA ARG A 165 16.60 -11.06 -3.52
C ARG A 165 15.46 -10.19 -3.02
N LEU A 166 15.35 -10.03 -1.70
CA LEU A 166 14.32 -9.21 -1.07
C LEU A 166 14.38 -7.80 -1.66
N PHE A 167 13.23 -7.31 -2.11
CA PHE A 167 13.12 -6.03 -2.81
C PHE A 167 12.32 -5.02 -2.00
N ASP A 168 11.16 -5.43 -1.52
CA ASP A 168 10.27 -4.56 -0.73
C ASP A 168 9.30 -5.44 0.08
N TRP A 169 8.84 -4.95 1.23
CA TRP A 169 7.88 -5.66 2.08
C TRP A 169 7.08 -4.72 2.98
N GLN A 170 5.90 -5.20 3.35
CA GLN A 170 5.03 -4.59 4.36
C GLN A 170 4.43 -5.70 5.23
N PRO A 171 4.25 -5.50 6.55
CA PRO A 171 4.74 -4.35 7.31
C PRO A 171 6.26 -4.40 7.51
N ASN A 172 6.89 -3.24 7.71
CA ASN A 172 8.34 -3.14 7.89
C ASN A 172 8.82 -3.25 9.36
N PHE A 173 7.89 -3.31 10.33
CA PHE A 173 8.14 -3.45 11.78
C PHE A 173 9.09 -2.42 12.42
N GLU A 174 9.41 -1.31 11.75
CA GLU A 174 10.29 -0.25 12.30
C GLU A 174 9.61 0.57 13.41
N GLY A 175 8.27 0.58 13.46
CA GLY A 175 7.47 1.19 14.51
C GLY A 175 6.29 0.30 14.87
N LEU A 176 6.17 -0.07 16.15
CA LEU A 176 5.15 -1.00 16.63
C LEU A 176 4.11 -0.30 17.54
N PRO A 177 2.84 -0.69 17.46
CA PRO A 177 2.27 -1.60 16.47
C PRO A 177 2.22 -0.97 15.08
N ALA A 178 2.65 -1.70 14.04
CA ALA A 178 2.61 -1.21 12.66
C ALA A 178 1.17 -1.25 12.13
N ASP A 179 0.68 -0.17 11.52
CA ASP A 179 -0.64 -0.14 10.89
C ASP A 179 -0.50 -0.36 9.38
N THR A 180 -1.13 -1.40 8.84
CA THR A 180 -1.00 -1.74 7.42
C THR A 180 -2.28 -2.32 6.82
N ARG A 181 -2.41 -2.18 5.51
CA ARG A 181 -3.38 -2.91 4.66
C ARG A 181 -2.73 -4.04 3.86
N ILE A 182 -1.42 -4.15 3.97
CA ILE A 182 -0.58 -5.03 3.17
C ILE A 182 0.32 -5.81 4.12
N ASP A 183 0.22 -7.13 4.03
CA ASP A 183 1.15 -8.09 4.59
C ASP A 183 1.69 -8.93 3.43
N ALA A 184 2.71 -8.40 2.77
CA ALA A 184 3.31 -8.96 1.56
C ALA A 184 4.79 -8.61 1.45
N ALA A 185 5.58 -9.51 0.89
CA ALA A 185 6.97 -9.28 0.50
C ALA A 185 7.19 -9.64 -0.97
N LEU A 186 8.12 -8.92 -1.58
CA LEU A 186 8.54 -9.06 -2.97
C LEU A 186 10.01 -9.42 -3.01
N ALA A 187 10.36 -10.48 -3.73
CA ALA A 187 11.74 -10.81 -4.04
C ALA A 187 11.98 -10.77 -5.55
N GLU A 188 13.05 -10.09 -5.98
CA GLU A 188 13.50 -10.13 -7.37
C GLU A 188 14.04 -11.52 -7.70
N VAL A 189 13.51 -12.13 -8.76
CA VAL A 189 13.86 -13.49 -9.19
C VAL A 189 14.21 -13.49 -10.68
N SER A 190 15.15 -14.35 -11.06
CA SER A 190 15.54 -14.50 -12.46
C SER A 190 14.58 -15.41 -13.22
N ILE A 191 14.47 -15.23 -14.53
CA ILE A 191 13.67 -16.13 -15.37
C ILE A 191 14.20 -17.58 -15.30
N ALA A 192 15.53 -17.74 -15.25
CA ALA A 192 16.15 -19.07 -15.14
C ALA A 192 15.77 -19.79 -13.83
N ALA A 193 15.69 -19.05 -12.73
CA ALA A 193 15.27 -19.57 -11.42
C ALA A 193 13.82 -20.10 -11.43
N LEU A 194 12.96 -19.52 -12.26
CA LEU A 194 11.54 -19.90 -12.40
C LEU A 194 11.28 -20.97 -13.47
N ALA A 195 12.30 -21.41 -14.21
CA ALA A 195 12.12 -22.41 -15.28
C ALA A 195 11.43 -23.71 -14.80
N PRO A 196 11.75 -24.26 -13.60
CA PRO A 196 11.03 -25.43 -13.08
C PRO A 196 9.53 -25.17 -12.84
N LEU A 197 9.19 -23.99 -12.32
CA LEU A 197 7.80 -23.60 -12.06
C LEU A 197 7.02 -23.35 -13.37
N ALA A 198 7.68 -22.80 -14.39
CA ALA A 198 7.07 -22.55 -15.70
C ALA A 198 6.54 -23.82 -16.37
N ALA A 199 7.12 -24.99 -16.06
CA ALA A 199 6.69 -26.28 -16.56
C ALA A 199 5.42 -26.83 -15.86
N ARG A 200 4.92 -26.17 -14.81
CA ARG A 200 3.79 -26.61 -13.97
C ARG A 200 2.60 -25.66 -14.09
N PRO A 201 1.84 -25.67 -15.22
CA PRO A 201 0.79 -24.67 -15.48
C PRO A 201 -0.34 -24.65 -14.44
N ALA A 202 -0.58 -25.76 -13.73
CA ALA A 202 -1.58 -25.84 -12.66
C ALA A 202 -1.24 -25.00 -11.42
N ASP A 203 0.02 -24.55 -11.28
CA ASP A 203 0.48 -23.72 -10.16
C ASP A 203 0.44 -22.23 -10.47
N TRP A 204 -0.02 -21.87 -11.68
CA TRP A 204 -0.18 -20.48 -12.10
C TRP A 204 -1.65 -20.08 -12.09
N PRO A 205 -2.00 -18.92 -11.50
CA PRO A 205 -3.35 -18.38 -11.57
C PRO A 205 -3.69 -17.91 -12.99
N ARG A 206 -4.97 -18.02 -13.38
CA ARG A 206 -5.47 -17.55 -14.69
C ARG A 206 -5.57 -16.02 -14.76
N GLY A 207 -5.73 -15.38 -13.62
CA GLY A 207 -5.93 -13.94 -13.50
C GLY A 207 -6.01 -13.50 -12.05
N VAL A 208 -6.43 -12.25 -11.85
CA VAL A 208 -6.77 -11.71 -10.54
C VAL A 208 -8.22 -11.27 -10.51
N ALA A 209 -8.88 -11.43 -9.38
CA ALA A 209 -10.26 -11.03 -9.19
C ALA A 209 -10.48 -10.44 -7.79
N PRO A 210 -11.46 -9.52 -7.63
CA PRO A 210 -11.98 -9.21 -6.30
C PRO A 210 -12.80 -10.39 -5.75
N THR A 211 -12.99 -10.43 -4.43
CA THR A 211 -13.83 -11.43 -3.78
C THR A 211 -15.29 -10.96 -3.68
N PHE A 212 -16.21 -11.89 -3.90
CA PHE A 212 -17.67 -11.71 -3.80
C PHE A 212 -18.28 -12.63 -2.74
N ALA A 213 -19.49 -12.30 -2.26
CA ALA A 213 -20.18 -13.02 -1.17
C ALA A 213 -20.42 -14.52 -1.44
N ASP A 214 -20.58 -14.90 -2.71
CA ASP A 214 -20.88 -16.28 -3.13
C ASP A 214 -19.63 -17.04 -3.58
N ASP A 215 -18.45 -16.41 -3.53
CA ASP A 215 -17.22 -17.10 -3.92
C ASP A 215 -16.91 -18.23 -2.96
N ARG A 216 -16.56 -19.39 -3.54
CA ARG A 216 -15.83 -20.43 -2.85
C ARG A 216 -14.35 -20.16 -3.02
N LEU A 217 -13.64 -20.18 -1.90
CA LEU A 217 -12.23 -19.88 -1.84
C LEU A 217 -11.45 -21.15 -1.57
N ARG A 218 -10.27 -21.25 -2.18
CA ARG A 218 -9.36 -22.39 -2.05
C ARG A 218 -7.99 -21.86 -1.71
N LEU A 219 -7.53 -22.16 -0.51
CA LEU A 219 -6.18 -21.90 -0.06
C LEU A 219 -5.29 -23.03 -0.56
N ARG A 220 -4.32 -22.71 -1.42
CA ARG A 220 -3.43 -23.70 -2.02
C ARG A 220 -2.09 -23.71 -1.29
N THR A 221 -1.94 -24.65 -0.37
CA THR A 221 -0.72 -24.80 0.44
C THR A 221 0.11 -25.97 -0.09
N ARG A 222 1.23 -26.28 0.57
CA ARG A 222 2.09 -27.40 0.18
C ARG A 222 1.36 -28.73 0.37
N GLY A 223 1.05 -29.43 -0.71
CA GLY A 223 0.39 -30.75 -0.70
C GLY A 223 -1.06 -30.78 -0.20
N ARG A 224 -1.68 -29.62 0.08
CA ARG A 224 -3.08 -29.50 0.50
C ARG A 224 -3.78 -28.35 -0.22
N GLU A 225 -5.07 -28.55 -0.50
CA GLU A 225 -5.96 -27.48 -0.95
C GLU A 225 -7.11 -27.39 0.05
N ILE A 226 -7.16 -26.29 0.80
CA ILE A 226 -8.16 -26.09 1.85
C ILE A 226 -9.27 -25.20 1.28
N GLY A 227 -10.44 -25.80 1.08
CA GLY A 227 -11.64 -25.08 0.64
C GLY A 227 -12.24 -24.22 1.75
N GLY A 228 -13.04 -23.23 1.37
CA GLY A 228 -13.76 -22.40 2.32
C GLY A 228 -14.79 -21.48 1.67
N ASP A 229 -15.62 -20.86 2.51
CA ASP A 229 -16.74 -20.03 2.08
C ASP A 229 -16.96 -18.82 3.01
N SER A 230 -18.04 -18.09 2.73
CA SER A 230 -18.53 -16.96 3.53
C SER A 230 -17.48 -15.84 3.70
N PRO A 231 -16.95 -15.30 2.59
CA PRO A 231 -15.92 -14.27 2.67
C PRO A 231 -16.45 -12.98 3.30
N GLY A 232 -15.55 -12.27 3.99
CA GLY A 232 -15.81 -11.00 4.64
C GLY A 232 -14.54 -10.17 4.75
N PHE A 233 -14.67 -8.95 5.27
CA PHE A 233 -13.52 -8.11 5.58
C PHE A 233 -13.25 -8.10 7.09
N LEU A 234 -12.00 -8.31 7.48
CA LEU A 234 -11.52 -8.27 8.86
C LEU A 234 -10.54 -7.11 9.03
N SER A 235 -10.67 -6.38 10.12
CA SER A 235 -9.57 -5.58 10.65
C SER A 235 -9.27 -6.03 12.07
N ALA A 236 -8.03 -6.42 12.32
CA ALA A 236 -7.62 -7.01 13.58
C ALA A 236 -6.16 -6.69 13.91
N ARG A 237 -5.81 -6.79 15.19
CA ARG A 237 -4.41 -6.88 15.59
C ARG A 237 -3.92 -8.32 15.43
N LEU A 238 -2.78 -8.47 14.78
CA LEU A 238 -2.10 -9.74 14.56
C LEU A 238 -0.73 -9.69 15.24
N CYS A 239 -0.28 -10.83 15.73
CA CYS A 239 1.09 -11.02 16.19
C CYS A 239 1.79 -12.04 15.31
N VAL A 240 3.09 -11.85 15.07
CA VAL A 240 3.91 -12.85 14.38
C VAL A 240 4.03 -14.09 15.27
N ALA A 241 3.66 -15.26 14.76
CA ALA A 241 3.84 -16.52 15.49
C ALA A 241 5.32 -16.72 15.85
N GLY A 242 5.59 -17.08 17.10
CA GLY A 242 6.96 -17.22 17.62
C GLY A 242 7.61 -15.93 18.10
N ASP A 243 7.07 -14.75 17.77
CA ASP A 243 7.55 -13.46 18.28
C ASP A 243 6.37 -12.53 18.61
N LEU A 244 5.78 -12.76 19.78
CA LEU A 244 4.61 -12.01 20.25
C LEU A 244 4.88 -10.52 20.53
N SER A 245 6.15 -10.08 20.49
CA SER A 245 6.48 -8.66 20.57
C SER A 245 6.16 -7.90 19.28
N LYS A 246 6.12 -8.61 18.14
CA LYS A 246 5.86 -8.03 16.81
C LYS A 246 4.37 -8.05 16.52
N VAL A 247 3.70 -7.06 17.09
CA VAL A 247 2.27 -6.81 16.88
C VAL A 247 2.08 -5.80 15.75
N TYR A 248 1.14 -6.08 14.85
CA TYR A 248 0.73 -5.14 13.80
C TYR A 248 -0.79 -5.17 13.64
N ARG A 249 -1.38 -4.09 13.12
CA ARG A 249 -2.80 -4.01 12.80
C ARG A 249 -2.98 -4.18 11.30
N LEU A 250 -3.63 -5.27 10.91
CA LEU A 250 -3.99 -5.52 9.53
C LEU A 250 -5.42 -5.03 9.29
N GLN A 251 -5.57 -4.11 8.35
CA GLN A 251 -6.85 -3.46 8.01
C GLN A 251 -7.40 -3.97 6.69
N ASP A 252 -8.72 -4.11 6.63
CA ASP A 252 -9.44 -4.50 5.41
C ASP A 252 -8.94 -5.82 4.80
N ALA A 253 -8.46 -6.74 5.65
CA ALA A 253 -8.06 -8.08 5.27
C ALA A 253 -9.27 -8.88 4.79
N LEU A 254 -9.05 -9.85 3.90
CA LEU A 254 -10.02 -10.89 3.61
C LEU A 254 -10.04 -11.89 4.77
N CYS A 255 -11.23 -12.31 5.16
CA CYS A 255 -11.43 -13.42 6.09
C CYS A 255 -12.50 -14.36 5.56
N TRP A 256 -12.39 -15.65 5.86
CA TRP A 256 -13.35 -16.65 5.42
C TRP A 256 -13.37 -17.84 6.38
N ARG A 257 -14.36 -18.72 6.21
CA ARG A 257 -14.43 -19.99 6.91
C ARG A 257 -13.73 -21.05 6.08
N SER A 258 -12.51 -21.42 6.47
CA SER A 258 -11.82 -22.58 5.91
C SER A 258 -12.39 -23.87 6.52
N ALA A 259 -12.49 -24.91 5.69
CA ALA A 259 -13.00 -26.23 6.07
C ALA A 259 -12.09 -26.93 7.10
N GLU A 260 -10.79 -26.64 7.02
CA GLU A 260 -9.75 -27.10 7.94
C GLU A 260 -9.06 -25.89 8.56
N ALA A 261 -8.51 -26.04 9.77
CA ALA A 261 -7.72 -24.98 10.38
C ALA A 261 -6.46 -24.74 9.56
N THR A 262 -6.12 -23.46 9.36
CA THR A 262 -4.81 -23.10 8.79
C THR A 262 -3.73 -23.40 9.82
N GLU A 263 -2.57 -23.77 9.33
CA GLU A 263 -1.44 -24.14 10.14
C GLU A 263 -0.27 -23.17 9.89
N ALA A 264 0.71 -23.23 10.79
CA ALA A 264 1.98 -22.57 10.56
C ALA A 264 2.55 -23.07 9.23
N GLY A 265 2.78 -22.13 8.29
CA GLY A 265 3.31 -22.43 6.95
C GLY A 265 2.47 -21.99 5.80
N ASP A 266 1.18 -21.90 6.05
CA ASP A 266 0.25 -21.49 5.03
C ASP A 266 0.41 -20.00 4.69
N SER A 267 1.18 -19.22 5.45
CA SER A 267 1.45 -17.81 5.16
C SER A 267 2.13 -17.63 3.81
N GLY A 268 1.59 -16.69 3.04
CA GLY A 268 1.97 -16.44 1.65
C GLY A 268 1.28 -17.38 0.66
N ALA A 269 0.57 -18.43 1.09
CA ALA A 269 -0.11 -19.34 0.17
C ALA A 269 -1.20 -18.59 -0.62
N PRO A 270 -1.35 -18.87 -1.92
CA PRO A 270 -2.33 -18.18 -2.72
C PRO A 270 -3.75 -18.67 -2.40
N VAL A 271 -4.68 -17.71 -2.34
CA VAL A 271 -6.11 -17.96 -2.23
C VAL A 271 -6.73 -17.76 -3.60
N TRP A 272 -7.30 -18.83 -4.17
CA TRP A 272 -7.94 -18.82 -5.48
C TRP A 272 -9.45 -18.95 -5.35
N ASN A 273 -10.18 -18.41 -6.33
CA ASN A 273 -11.60 -18.73 -6.51
C ASN A 273 -11.77 -20.00 -7.37
N ASP A 274 -13.02 -20.41 -7.60
CA ASP A 274 -13.37 -21.56 -8.46
C ASP A 274 -12.99 -21.37 -9.94
N ARG A 275 -12.62 -20.16 -10.36
CA ARG A 275 -12.18 -19.83 -11.72
C ARG A 275 -10.65 -19.83 -11.87
N ASP A 276 -9.93 -20.32 -10.86
CA ASP A 276 -8.46 -20.27 -10.75
C ASP A 276 -7.90 -18.83 -10.82
N GLU A 277 -8.64 -17.84 -10.36
CA GLU A 277 -8.18 -16.46 -10.24
C GLU A 277 -7.65 -16.22 -8.82
N LEU A 278 -6.48 -15.59 -8.72
CA LEU A 278 -5.89 -15.18 -7.44
C LEU A 278 -6.72 -14.03 -6.86
N VAL A 279 -7.22 -14.19 -5.64
CA VAL A 279 -8.01 -13.17 -4.95
C VAL A 279 -7.27 -12.55 -3.76
N ALA A 280 -6.41 -13.33 -3.10
CA ALA A 280 -5.69 -12.91 -1.90
C ALA A 280 -4.47 -13.82 -1.66
N ILE A 281 -3.62 -13.42 -0.70
CA ILE A 281 -2.55 -14.26 -0.15
C ILE A 281 -2.80 -14.47 1.33
N HIS A 282 -2.66 -15.70 1.82
CA HIS A 282 -2.90 -16.02 3.22
C HIS A 282 -1.89 -15.32 4.15
N ALA A 283 -2.38 -14.83 5.29
CA ALA A 283 -1.61 -14.09 6.28
C ALA A 283 -1.68 -14.72 7.68
N GLY A 284 -2.68 -15.54 7.98
CA GLY A 284 -2.77 -16.22 9.27
C GLY A 284 -4.19 -16.60 9.68
N ALA A 285 -4.33 -16.88 10.97
CA ALA A 285 -5.59 -17.27 11.57
C ALA A 285 -6.29 -16.08 12.24
N ALA A 286 -7.63 -16.11 12.20
CA ALA A 286 -8.45 -15.10 12.85
C ALA A 286 -8.37 -15.20 14.39
N PRO A 287 -8.65 -14.11 15.13
CA PRO A 287 -8.70 -14.13 16.59
C PRO A 287 -9.67 -15.18 17.14
N GLU A 288 -9.32 -15.77 18.28
CA GLU A 288 -10.16 -16.75 18.97
C GLU A 288 -11.56 -16.17 19.30
N GLY A 289 -12.61 -16.94 18.99
CA GLY A 289 -14.01 -16.52 19.14
C GLY A 289 -14.63 -15.87 17.90
N ALA A 290 -13.85 -15.61 16.84
CA ALA A 290 -14.40 -15.26 15.54
C ALA A 290 -15.11 -16.48 14.90
N LEU A 291 -16.20 -16.24 14.16
CA LEU A 291 -16.90 -17.30 13.39
C LEU A 291 -16.15 -17.75 12.12
N LEU A 292 -15.04 -17.08 11.84
CA LEU A 292 -14.14 -17.28 10.71
C LEU A 292 -12.77 -17.62 11.29
N ASN A 293 -11.97 -18.39 10.57
CA ASN A 293 -10.73 -18.97 11.07
C ASN A 293 -9.50 -18.62 10.22
N ALA A 294 -9.67 -18.14 8.98
CA ALA A 294 -8.56 -17.78 8.10
C ALA A 294 -8.57 -16.29 7.70
N VAL A 295 -7.38 -15.72 7.57
CA VAL A 295 -7.11 -14.31 7.23
C VAL A 295 -6.14 -14.24 6.06
N ALA A 296 -6.44 -13.38 5.10
CA ALA A 296 -5.64 -13.16 3.90
C ALA A 296 -5.61 -11.68 3.50
N VAL A 297 -4.59 -11.26 2.76
CA VAL A 297 -4.50 -9.92 2.19
C VAL A 297 -5.03 -9.93 0.76
N PRO A 298 -6.03 -9.10 0.43
CA PRO A 298 -6.54 -9.01 -0.94
C PRO A 298 -5.42 -8.68 -1.94
N ILE A 299 -5.46 -9.30 -3.12
CA ILE A 299 -4.38 -9.17 -4.11
C ILE A 299 -4.28 -7.77 -4.71
N THR A 300 -5.41 -7.05 -4.83
CA THR A 300 -5.45 -5.76 -5.55
C THR A 300 -4.58 -4.69 -4.86
N PRO A 301 -4.71 -4.42 -3.54
CA PRO A 301 -3.81 -3.52 -2.83
C PRO A 301 -2.33 -3.90 -2.95
N ILE A 302 -2.02 -5.19 -2.99
CA ILE A 302 -0.64 -5.69 -3.14
C ILE A 302 -0.09 -5.31 -4.52
N LEU A 303 -0.86 -5.54 -5.59
CA LEU A 303 -0.43 -5.19 -6.95
C LEU A 303 -0.24 -3.69 -7.13
N ASP A 304 -1.12 -2.88 -6.53
CA ASP A 304 -1.04 -1.41 -6.56
C ASP A 304 0.21 -0.91 -5.84
N TRP A 305 0.51 -1.46 -4.65
CA TRP A 305 1.74 -1.18 -3.90
C TRP A 305 2.99 -1.62 -4.68
N ALA A 306 2.99 -2.84 -5.20
CA ALA A 306 4.08 -3.40 -5.97
C ALA A 306 4.31 -2.68 -7.31
N GLY A 307 3.31 -1.97 -7.83
CA GLY A 307 3.31 -1.42 -9.19
C GLY A 307 3.52 -2.51 -10.24
N ALA A 308 2.97 -3.71 -9.99
CA ALA A 308 3.22 -4.92 -10.76
C ALA A 308 1.93 -5.58 -11.21
N GLN A 309 2.04 -6.45 -12.21
CA GLN A 309 0.94 -7.25 -12.74
C GLN A 309 1.22 -8.72 -12.52
N LEU A 310 0.19 -9.50 -12.27
CA LEU A 310 0.29 -10.95 -12.19
C LEU A 310 0.79 -11.53 -13.54
N VAL A 311 1.79 -12.41 -13.48
CA VAL A 311 2.12 -13.30 -14.60
C VAL A 311 1.11 -14.43 -14.63
N ARG A 312 0.35 -14.53 -15.71
CA ARG A 312 -0.79 -15.46 -15.80
C ARG A 312 -0.35 -16.84 -16.29
N ARG A 313 -1.18 -17.84 -15.99
CA ARG A 313 -1.06 -19.19 -16.56
C ARG A 313 -0.89 -19.13 -18.08
N GLY A 314 0.19 -19.74 -18.57
CA GLY A 314 0.51 -19.82 -20.00
C GLY A 314 1.13 -18.54 -20.58
N GLU A 315 1.32 -17.48 -19.79
CA GLU A 315 2.03 -16.30 -20.24
C GLU A 315 3.55 -16.56 -20.26
N PRO A 316 4.28 -16.18 -21.32
CA PRO A 316 5.73 -16.37 -21.37
C PRO A 316 6.45 -15.53 -20.30
N LEU A 317 7.36 -16.17 -19.54
CA LEU A 317 8.18 -15.48 -18.53
C LEU A 317 9.09 -14.42 -19.16
N LEU A 318 9.59 -14.66 -20.36
CA LEU A 318 10.29 -13.66 -21.16
C LEU A 318 9.29 -12.97 -22.09
N ARG A 319 9.05 -11.67 -21.88
CA ARG A 319 8.50 -10.83 -22.94
C ARG A 319 9.69 -10.19 -23.66
N GLN A 320 9.88 -10.48 -24.94
CA GLN A 320 10.82 -9.73 -25.76
C GLN A 320 10.42 -8.26 -25.67
N THR A 321 11.34 -7.41 -25.18
CA THR A 321 11.28 -5.99 -25.54
C THR A 321 11.40 -5.95 -27.04
N MET A 322 10.33 -5.57 -27.75
CA MET A 322 10.45 -5.33 -29.19
C MET A 322 11.65 -4.38 -29.42
N PRO A 323 12.67 -4.79 -30.19
CA PRO A 323 13.62 -3.84 -30.71
C PRO A 323 12.84 -2.81 -31.53
N ARG A 324 13.17 -1.53 -31.42
CA ARG A 324 12.76 -0.57 -32.44
C ARG A 324 13.50 -0.95 -33.72
N ASP A 325 12.89 -1.79 -34.55
CA ASP A 325 13.54 -2.24 -35.78
C ASP A 325 13.65 -1.10 -36.79
N SER A 326 14.90 -0.67 -36.98
CA SER A 326 15.62 -0.57 -38.24
C SER A 326 14.84 -0.02 -39.46
N ALA A 327 15.16 1.22 -39.80
CA ALA A 327 14.81 1.87 -41.04
C ALA A 327 15.43 1.17 -42.26
N VAL A 328 14.61 0.93 -43.29
CA VAL A 328 15.07 0.77 -44.68
C VAL A 328 14.65 2.02 -45.45
N PRO A 329 15.53 2.65 -46.25
CA PRO A 329 15.34 4.01 -46.74
C PRO A 329 14.67 4.04 -48.11
N LEU A 330 13.71 4.96 -48.27
CA LEU A 330 13.26 5.46 -49.57
C LEU A 330 13.30 7.00 -49.53
N ALA A 331 14.15 7.56 -50.38
CA ALA A 331 14.25 8.99 -50.67
C ALA A 331 14.37 9.14 -52.20
N PRO A 332 14.16 10.33 -52.80
CA PRO A 332 13.55 11.56 -52.27
C PRO A 332 12.55 12.23 -53.24
N ALA A 333 11.64 13.05 -52.70
CA ALA A 333 11.25 14.38 -53.23
C ALA A 333 10.26 15.01 -52.23
N ALA A 334 10.75 15.68 -51.18
CA ALA A 334 11.09 17.10 -51.14
C ALA A 334 9.87 18.01 -50.89
N VAL A 335 9.56 18.23 -49.61
CA VAL A 335 9.42 19.57 -48.99
C VAL A 335 9.78 19.46 -47.49
N SER A 336 10.61 20.36 -46.98
CA SER A 336 11.00 20.55 -45.57
C SER A 336 11.36 22.05 -45.37
N PRO A 337 11.45 22.64 -44.13
CA PRO A 337 11.43 22.00 -42.81
C PRO A 337 10.66 22.70 -41.63
N ALA A 338 10.44 21.89 -40.57
CA ALA A 338 10.40 22.17 -39.10
C ALA A 338 9.21 22.96 -38.46
N ALA A 339 8.61 22.59 -37.31
CA ALA A 339 9.04 21.80 -36.13
C ALA A 339 7.83 21.09 -35.39
N PRO A 340 8.05 20.17 -34.42
CA PRO A 340 7.16 19.03 -34.12
C PRO A 340 6.24 19.09 -32.88
N SER A 341 5.32 18.13 -32.85
CA SER A 341 4.30 17.69 -31.86
C SER A 341 4.83 17.23 -30.47
N GLY A 342 4.06 17.48 -29.40
CA GLY A 342 4.43 17.21 -27.99
C GLY A 342 3.68 16.07 -27.26
N GLY A 343 4.41 15.34 -26.41
CA GLY A 343 3.90 14.40 -25.38
C GLY A 343 3.45 15.10 -24.07
N PRO A 344 3.20 14.39 -22.95
CA PRO A 344 2.71 15.02 -21.72
C PRO A 344 3.65 16.14 -21.24
N SER A 345 3.06 17.31 -21.01
CA SER A 345 3.71 18.62 -20.76
C SER A 345 4.97 18.62 -19.89
N SER A 346 5.99 19.36 -20.33
CA SER A 346 7.26 19.63 -19.63
C SER A 346 7.11 20.27 -18.24
N LYS A 347 5.93 20.79 -17.87
CA LYS A 347 5.66 21.41 -16.56
C LYS A 347 5.42 20.38 -15.45
N ALA A 348 4.66 19.32 -15.72
CA ALA A 348 4.31 18.31 -14.71
C ALA A 348 5.53 17.51 -14.27
N VAL A 349 6.37 17.11 -15.24
CA VAL A 349 7.63 16.41 -14.97
C VAL A 349 8.60 17.30 -14.18
N THR A 350 8.71 18.59 -14.54
CA THR A 350 9.58 19.53 -13.81
C THR A 350 9.11 19.75 -12.38
N LEU A 351 7.80 19.92 -12.17
CA LEU A 351 7.22 20.05 -10.83
C LEU A 351 7.44 18.79 -9.98
N ALA A 352 7.21 17.61 -10.57
CA ALA A 352 7.42 16.32 -9.92
C ALA A 352 8.88 16.12 -9.50
N ARG A 353 9.83 16.52 -10.35
CA ARG A 353 11.27 16.44 -10.06
C ARG A 353 11.64 17.34 -8.89
N THR A 354 11.11 18.57 -8.85
CA THR A 354 11.29 19.45 -7.69
C THR A 354 10.72 18.83 -6.41
N MET A 355 9.49 18.30 -6.44
CA MET A 355 8.89 17.66 -5.26
C MET A 355 9.70 16.46 -4.78
N TRP A 356 10.21 15.64 -5.70
CA TRP A 356 11.07 14.51 -5.39
C TRP A 356 12.43 14.95 -4.83
N GLY A 357 13.05 15.97 -5.41
CA GLY A 357 14.33 16.50 -4.93
C GLY A 357 14.25 17.06 -3.51
N GLU A 358 13.15 17.77 -3.21
CA GLU A 358 12.99 18.53 -1.97
C GLU A 358 12.28 17.74 -0.85
N ALA A 359 11.44 16.76 -1.21
CA ALA A 359 10.55 16.11 -0.26
C ALA A 359 10.37 14.60 -0.48
N ARG A 360 11.29 13.90 -1.17
CA ARG A 360 11.22 12.43 -1.32
C ARG A 360 11.29 11.63 -0.02
N GLY A 361 11.67 12.23 1.10
CA GLY A 361 11.59 11.62 2.44
C GLY A 361 10.23 11.79 3.12
N GLU A 362 9.35 12.66 2.61
CA GLU A 362 8.11 13.08 3.26
C GLU A 362 6.87 12.32 2.78
N ALA A 363 5.85 12.14 3.61
CA ALA A 363 4.56 11.62 3.13
C ALA A 363 3.99 12.46 1.96
N GLY A 364 2.99 11.93 1.25
CA GLY A 364 2.41 12.60 0.06
C GLY A 364 2.02 14.06 0.32
N ASP A 365 1.55 14.37 1.52
CA ASP A 365 1.18 15.73 1.93
C ASP A 365 2.39 16.69 1.97
N GLY A 366 3.57 16.22 2.37
CA GLY A 366 4.80 17.03 2.37
C GLY A 366 5.29 17.34 0.95
N MET A 367 5.18 16.37 0.03
CA MET A 367 5.45 16.60 -1.40
C MET A 367 4.45 17.60 -2.00
N ALA A 368 3.16 17.42 -1.69
CA ALA A 368 2.11 18.33 -2.16
C ALA A 368 2.32 19.76 -1.62
N ALA A 369 2.75 19.91 -0.37
CA ALA A 369 3.06 21.22 0.22
C ALA A 369 4.17 21.96 -0.54
N VAL A 370 5.24 21.27 -0.97
CA VAL A 370 6.28 21.85 -1.84
C VAL A 370 5.71 22.27 -3.20
N ALA A 371 4.82 21.46 -3.78
CA ALA A 371 4.14 21.82 -5.03
C ALA A 371 3.28 23.08 -4.89
N HIS A 372 2.56 23.23 -3.78
CA HIS A 372 1.81 24.44 -3.48
C HIS A 372 2.72 25.67 -3.39
N VAL A 373 3.90 25.58 -2.77
CA VAL A 373 4.89 26.68 -2.75
C VAL A 373 5.30 27.10 -4.17
N VAL A 374 5.57 26.15 -5.07
CA VAL A 374 5.87 26.45 -6.48
C VAL A 374 4.71 27.20 -7.14
N LEU A 375 3.49 26.69 -6.97
CA LEU A 375 2.29 27.27 -7.61
C LEU A 375 1.92 28.64 -7.03
N ASN A 376 2.18 28.87 -5.73
CA ASN A 376 2.04 30.16 -5.07
C ASN A 376 3.05 31.19 -5.61
N ARG A 377 4.30 30.77 -5.84
CA ARG A 377 5.34 31.62 -6.48
C ARG A 377 4.96 31.97 -7.92
N VAL A 378 4.46 31.01 -8.70
CA VAL A 378 3.94 31.26 -10.06
C VAL A 378 2.78 32.26 -10.01
N ALA A 379 1.86 32.12 -9.06
CA ALA A 379 0.69 33.01 -8.94
C ALA A 379 1.07 34.47 -8.63
N ARG A 380 2.23 34.73 -8.00
CA ARG A 380 2.71 36.09 -7.70
C ARG A 380 3.32 36.81 -8.91
N GLN A 381 3.74 36.08 -9.96
CA GLN A 381 4.33 36.65 -11.19
C GLN A 381 5.50 37.64 -10.96
N THR A 382 6.30 37.41 -9.91
CA THR A 382 7.43 38.28 -9.53
C THR A 382 8.78 37.70 -10.00
N TYR A 383 9.88 38.09 -9.34
CA TYR A 383 11.24 37.61 -9.58
C TYR A 383 11.40 36.09 -9.51
N TRP A 384 10.47 35.31 -8.91
CA TRP A 384 10.56 33.84 -8.89
C TRP A 384 10.39 33.21 -10.28
N GLY A 385 9.61 33.84 -11.16
CA GLY A 385 9.30 33.29 -12.48
C GLY A 385 7.82 33.39 -12.81
N ARG A 386 7.48 33.26 -14.10
CA ARG A 386 6.11 33.39 -14.61
C ARG A 386 5.41 32.06 -14.85
N ASP A 387 6.15 30.95 -14.83
CA ASP A 387 5.63 29.60 -14.99
C ASP A 387 6.37 28.59 -14.10
N VAL A 388 5.84 27.37 -14.05
CA VAL A 388 6.32 26.27 -13.21
C VAL A 388 7.79 25.94 -13.48
N ILE A 389 8.20 25.89 -14.75
CA ILE A 389 9.57 25.51 -15.13
C ILE A 389 10.52 26.62 -14.70
N ALA A 390 10.17 27.88 -14.99
CA ALA A 390 10.93 29.04 -14.60
C ALA A 390 11.13 29.10 -13.08
N VAL A 391 10.09 28.84 -12.27
CA VAL A 391 10.19 28.83 -10.81
C VAL A 391 11.04 27.66 -10.30
N CYS A 392 10.83 26.45 -10.82
CA CYS A 392 11.55 25.25 -10.39
C CYS A 392 13.06 25.30 -10.71
N GLN A 393 13.42 25.75 -11.90
CA GLN A 393 14.82 25.74 -12.39
C GLN A 393 15.56 27.05 -12.13
N LYS A 394 14.92 28.03 -11.49
CA LYS A 394 15.58 29.30 -11.17
C LYS A 394 16.75 29.06 -10.22
N PRO A 395 17.95 29.62 -10.52
CA PRO A 395 19.12 29.41 -9.69
C PRO A 395 18.84 29.69 -8.21
N TRP A 396 19.32 28.79 -7.35
CA TRP A 396 19.27 28.90 -5.89
C TRP A 396 17.86 28.86 -5.27
N GLN A 397 16.79 28.60 -6.04
CA GLN A 397 15.43 28.50 -5.48
C GLN A 397 15.09 27.11 -4.95
N PHE A 398 15.64 26.08 -5.57
CA PHE A 398 15.51 24.66 -5.18
C PHE A 398 16.87 24.02 -5.37
N SER A 399 17.48 23.52 -4.30
CA SER A 399 18.90 23.14 -4.33
C SER A 399 19.15 21.96 -5.25
N CYS A 400 18.16 21.07 -5.36
CA CYS A 400 18.20 19.88 -6.21
C CYS A 400 18.41 20.16 -7.72
N TRP A 401 18.24 21.41 -8.18
CA TRP A 401 18.51 21.84 -9.56
C TRP A 401 19.88 22.51 -9.76
N ASN A 402 20.62 22.79 -8.69
CA ASN A 402 21.93 23.47 -8.79
C ASN A 402 22.99 22.51 -9.36
N ARG A 403 23.87 23.01 -10.24
CA ARG A 403 24.89 22.21 -10.95
C ARG A 403 25.81 21.39 -10.04
N ASN A 404 26.05 21.85 -8.83
CA ASN A 404 26.95 21.21 -7.86
C ASN A 404 26.22 20.35 -6.82
N ASP A 405 24.88 20.23 -6.91
CA ASP A 405 24.11 19.40 -5.98
C ASP A 405 24.26 17.91 -6.34
N PRO A 406 24.67 17.04 -5.40
CA PRO A 406 24.84 15.61 -5.66
C PRO A 406 23.53 14.89 -6.04
N ASN A 407 22.37 15.50 -5.76
CA ASN A 407 21.08 14.97 -6.16
C ASN A 407 20.72 15.31 -7.61
N LEU A 408 21.37 16.30 -8.26
CA LEU A 408 21.02 16.71 -9.61
C LEU A 408 21.11 15.56 -10.63
N PRO A 409 22.17 14.71 -10.66
CA PRO A 409 22.21 13.56 -11.55
C PRO A 409 21.09 12.55 -11.29
N GLN A 410 20.70 12.36 -10.03
CA GLN A 410 19.61 11.45 -9.66
C GLN A 410 18.26 12.05 -10.08
N LEU A 411 18.05 13.34 -9.86
CA LEU A 411 16.86 14.08 -10.26
C LEU A 411 16.68 14.17 -11.78
N LEU A 412 17.76 14.21 -12.56
CA LEU A 412 17.68 14.17 -14.03
C LEU A 412 17.39 12.77 -14.57
N ARG A 413 17.88 11.73 -13.89
CA ARG A 413 17.67 10.32 -14.26
C ARG A 413 16.36 9.75 -13.75
N VAL A 414 15.80 10.30 -12.67
CA VAL A 414 14.55 9.82 -12.09
C VAL A 414 13.42 9.94 -13.11
N ASP A 415 12.70 8.84 -13.23
CA ASP A 415 11.58 8.66 -14.13
C ASP A 415 10.49 7.86 -13.41
N GLY A 416 9.45 7.45 -14.15
CA GLY A 416 8.31 6.72 -13.59
C GLY A 416 8.65 5.36 -12.95
N SER A 417 9.91 4.91 -12.94
CA SER A 417 10.34 3.72 -12.19
C SER A 417 10.47 3.96 -10.68
N ASP A 418 10.71 5.20 -10.24
CA ASP A 418 10.81 5.57 -8.82
C ASP A 418 9.41 5.82 -8.24
N ALA A 419 9.04 5.10 -7.18
CA ALA A 419 7.70 5.17 -6.57
C ALA A 419 7.39 6.55 -5.99
N ARG A 420 8.39 7.24 -5.44
CA ARG A 420 8.27 8.59 -4.89
C ARG A 420 8.13 9.60 -6.01
N PHE A 421 8.81 9.39 -7.14
CA PHE A 421 8.66 10.21 -8.33
C PHE A 421 7.32 10.02 -9.00
N ARG A 422 6.79 8.79 -9.05
CA ARG A 422 5.41 8.54 -9.52
C ARG A 422 4.37 9.23 -8.66
N LEU A 423 4.50 9.14 -7.33
CA LEU A 423 3.64 9.88 -6.41
C LEU A 423 3.73 11.38 -6.67
N ALA A 424 4.95 11.91 -6.81
CA ALA A 424 5.17 13.32 -7.14
C ALA A 424 4.57 13.71 -8.50
N LEU A 425 4.64 12.84 -9.51
CA LEU A 425 4.12 13.08 -10.85
C LEU A 425 2.59 13.06 -10.89
N ASP A 426 1.96 12.13 -10.19
CA ASP A 426 0.51 12.08 -10.01
C ASP A 426 -0.01 13.34 -9.28
N LEU A 427 0.61 13.66 -8.14
CA LEU A 427 0.27 14.86 -7.38
C LEU A 427 0.48 16.14 -8.21
N ALA A 428 1.60 16.25 -8.94
CA ALA A 428 1.87 17.36 -9.85
C ALA A 428 0.80 17.46 -10.95
N GLY A 429 0.42 16.34 -11.55
CA GLY A 429 -0.65 16.28 -12.56
C GLY A 429 -1.98 16.77 -12.01
N ARG A 430 -2.41 16.24 -10.85
CA ARG A 430 -3.66 16.64 -10.18
C ARG A 430 -3.67 18.13 -9.83
N LEU A 431 -2.60 18.65 -9.23
CA LEU A 431 -2.51 20.06 -8.82
C LEU A 431 -2.47 21.03 -10.01
N LEU A 432 -1.83 20.64 -11.12
CA LEU A 432 -1.80 21.44 -12.35
C LEU A 432 -3.14 21.42 -13.09
N ALA A 433 -3.88 20.31 -13.05
CA ALA A 433 -5.20 20.19 -13.64
C ALA A 433 -6.29 20.90 -12.81
N GLN A 434 -6.07 21.07 -11.51
CA GLN A 434 -7.04 21.70 -10.61
C GLN A 434 -7.18 23.22 -10.87
N PRO A 435 -8.41 23.75 -10.97
CA PRO A 435 -8.66 25.19 -11.07
C PRO A 435 -8.04 25.96 -9.90
N ARG A 436 -7.45 27.13 -10.20
CA ARG A 436 -6.73 27.96 -9.21
C ARG A 436 -7.55 28.25 -7.93
N PRO A 437 -8.83 28.66 -7.98
CA PRO A 437 -9.59 28.93 -6.75
C PRO A 437 -9.73 27.70 -5.85
N GLN A 438 -9.95 26.53 -6.45
CA GLN A 438 -10.08 25.27 -5.70
C GLN A 438 -8.73 24.84 -5.11
N ARG A 439 -7.65 25.01 -5.87
CA ARG A 439 -6.30 24.70 -5.40
C ARG A 439 -5.86 25.63 -4.26
N GLU A 440 -6.18 26.92 -4.32
CA GLU A 440 -5.88 27.87 -3.24
C GLU A 440 -6.69 27.59 -1.97
N ALA A 441 -7.96 27.18 -2.11
CA ALA A 441 -8.78 26.78 -0.97
C ALA A 441 -8.28 25.49 -0.30
N ALA A 442 -7.68 24.59 -1.07
CA ALA A 442 -7.11 23.33 -0.59
C ALA A 442 -5.62 23.41 -0.21
N ASP A 443 -4.98 24.60 -0.26
CA ASP A 443 -3.55 24.76 0.02
C ASP A 443 -3.26 24.64 1.53
N PRO A 444 -2.62 23.53 1.99
CA PRO A 444 -2.35 23.32 3.41
C PRO A 444 -1.24 24.26 3.94
N THR A 445 -0.50 24.93 3.05
CA THR A 445 0.59 25.84 3.39
C THR A 445 0.13 27.29 3.60
N ARG A 446 -1.18 27.57 3.50
CA ARG A 446 -1.76 28.91 3.69
C ARG A 446 -1.08 29.97 2.80
N ARG A 447 -0.88 29.65 1.51
CA ARG A 447 -0.21 30.50 0.50
C ARG A 447 1.26 30.78 0.78
N ALA A 448 1.96 29.86 1.45
CA ALA A 448 3.39 30.01 1.71
C ALA A 448 4.22 30.10 0.42
N THR A 449 5.29 30.90 0.47
CA THR A 449 6.29 31.00 -0.59
C THR A 449 7.68 30.60 -0.13
N HIS A 450 7.87 30.37 1.17
CA HIS A 450 9.15 30.01 1.77
C HIS A 450 8.95 28.83 2.72
N TYR A 451 9.94 27.96 2.78
CA TYR A 451 10.00 26.88 3.76
C TYR A 451 11.45 26.54 4.09
N HIS A 452 11.66 25.86 5.21
CA HIS A 452 12.92 25.19 5.52
C HIS A 452 12.66 23.92 6.35
N THR A 453 13.63 23.01 6.42
CA THR A 453 13.52 21.80 7.24
C THR A 453 13.63 22.14 8.73
N CYS A 454 12.92 21.41 9.59
CA CYS A 454 12.96 21.58 11.05
C CYS A 454 14.38 21.36 11.61
N SER A 455 15.17 20.53 10.94
CA SER A 455 16.55 20.18 11.32
C SER A 455 17.59 21.24 10.92
N LEU A 456 17.22 22.26 10.14
CA LEU A 456 18.16 23.28 9.67
C LEU A 456 18.58 24.21 10.82
N ASN A 457 19.85 24.10 11.22
CA ASN A 457 20.47 24.91 12.26
C ASN A 457 21.84 25.45 11.76
N PRO A 458 22.09 26.77 11.79
CA PRO A 458 21.18 27.85 12.21
C PRO A 458 20.03 28.07 11.24
N ARG A 459 18.91 28.60 11.76
CA ARG A 459 17.76 28.98 10.92
C ARG A 459 18.17 30.02 9.88
N PRO A 460 17.55 30.02 8.68
CA PRO A 460 17.80 31.04 7.68
C PRO A 460 17.52 32.45 8.22
N ARG A 461 18.33 33.44 7.83
CA ARG A 461 18.18 34.83 8.30
C ARG A 461 16.78 35.39 8.07
N TRP A 462 16.14 35.03 6.96
CA TRP A 462 14.78 35.48 6.62
C TRP A 462 13.71 34.89 7.56
N ALA A 463 13.98 33.78 8.23
CA ALA A 463 13.06 33.11 9.16
C ALA A 463 13.25 33.57 10.63
N LEU A 464 14.29 34.34 10.92
CA LEU A 464 14.56 34.83 12.28
C LEU A 464 13.47 35.82 12.71
N GLY A 465 12.89 35.59 13.89
CA GLY A 465 11.83 36.44 14.45
C GLY A 465 10.46 36.28 13.79
N ARG A 466 10.27 35.26 12.92
CA ARG A 466 8.99 34.99 12.25
C ARG A 466 8.43 33.63 12.64
N GLU A 467 7.11 33.56 12.74
CA GLU A 467 6.41 32.32 13.05
C GLU A 467 5.98 31.58 11.78
N PRO A 468 6.17 30.25 11.70
CA PRO A 468 5.71 29.48 10.56
C PRO A 468 4.18 29.42 10.54
N CYS A 469 3.58 29.62 9.37
CA CYS A 469 2.14 29.56 9.17
C CYS A 469 1.60 28.12 9.13
N ALA A 470 2.44 27.12 8.84
CA ALA A 470 2.14 25.70 8.87
C ALA A 470 3.41 24.85 9.10
N ARG A 471 3.24 23.67 9.70
CA ARG A 471 4.25 22.60 9.77
C ARG A 471 3.68 21.34 9.13
N ILE A 472 4.31 20.84 8.09
CA ILE A 472 3.87 19.65 7.36
C ILE A 472 5.09 18.74 7.20
N GLY A 473 5.02 17.57 7.83
CA GLY A 473 6.16 16.66 7.93
C GLY A 473 7.37 17.33 8.59
N ALA A 474 8.54 17.21 7.96
CA ALA A 474 9.78 17.84 8.43
C ALA A 474 9.95 19.32 8.01
N HIS A 475 8.96 19.96 7.38
CA HIS A 475 9.08 21.33 6.87
C HIS A 475 8.25 22.37 7.65
N LEU A 476 8.82 23.56 7.82
CA LEU A 476 8.17 24.76 8.35
C LEU A 476 7.91 25.75 7.21
N PHE A 477 6.67 26.22 7.04
CA PHE A 477 6.23 27.06 5.92
C PHE A 477 5.92 28.49 6.36
N TYR A 478 6.21 29.48 5.51
CA TYR A 478 6.07 30.91 5.79
C TYR A 478 5.42 31.65 4.62
N ASN A 479 4.46 32.53 4.94
CA ASN A 479 3.68 33.29 3.95
C ASN A 479 3.87 34.82 4.06
N ASP A 480 4.63 35.29 5.06
CA ASP A 480 4.86 36.70 5.41
C ASP A 480 6.27 37.20 5.02
N ILE A 481 7.06 36.39 4.31
CA ILE A 481 8.38 36.77 3.79
C ILE A 481 8.22 37.59 2.51
N ALA A 482 8.83 38.78 2.51
CA ALA A 482 8.80 39.75 1.42
C ALA A 482 9.68 39.33 0.22
#